data_AF-A0A8J3H3Z3-F1
#
_entry.id   AF-A0A8J3H3Z3-F1
#
_cell.length_a   1.000
_cell.length_b   1.000
_cell.length_c   1.000
_cell.angle_alpha   90.00
_cell.angle_beta   90.00
_cell.angle_gamma   90.00
#
_symmetry.space_group_name_H-M   'P 1'
#
loop_
_entity.id
_entity.type
_entity.pdbx_description
1 polymer ?
#
loop_
_entity_poly.entity_id
_entity_poly.type
_entity_poly.pdbx_seq_one_letter_code
_entity_poly.pdbx_strand_id
1 'polypeptide(L)' 'MTRRGRVSGKRVSIGCRLRYSFPQPTPLIALLNVHYSRFGDLERADYLVTSPSVPIESYRDGFGN' A
#
# COMPACT_ATOMS: atom_id res chain seq x y z
N MET A 1 26.59 21.84 -15.91
CA MET A 1 25.40 22.70 -16.08
C MET A 1 24.31 21.86 -16.74
N THR A 2 23.52 21.14 -15.95
CA THR A 2 22.42 20.32 -16.49
C THR A 2 21.22 20.49 -15.56
N ARG A 3 20.35 21.44 -15.90
CA ARG A 3 19.03 21.59 -15.27
C ARG A 3 18.26 20.31 -15.61
N ARG A 4 18.19 19.36 -14.67
CA ARG A 4 17.17 18.30 -14.72
C ARG A 4 15.83 19.02 -14.75
N GLY A 5 15.10 18.87 -15.85
CA GLY A 5 13.76 19.43 -16.01
C GLY A 5 12.91 18.99 -14.81
N ARG A 6 12.31 19.97 -14.13
CA ARG A 6 11.38 19.70 -13.03
C ARG A 6 10.16 19.03 -13.67
N VAL A 7 10.05 17.71 -13.53
CA VAL A 7 8.83 17.00 -13.90
C VAL A 7 7.72 17.59 -13.04
N SER A 8 6.81 18.34 -13.66
CA SER A 8 5.62 18.87 -12.98
C SER A 8 4.60 17.73 -12.84
N GLY A 9 4.98 16.68 -12.12
CA GLY A 9 4.13 15.54 -11.81
C GLY A 9 3.07 15.94 -10.76
N LYS A 10 1.85 15.43 -10.92
CA LYS A 10 0.81 15.57 -9.91
C LYS A 10 1.17 14.69 -8.72
N ARG A 11 1.26 15.29 -7.55
CA ARG A 11 1.38 14.56 -6.28
C ARG A 11 0.00 14.20 -5.78
N VAL A 12 -0.17 12.95 -5.37
CA VAL A 12 -1.41 12.46 -4.75
C VAL A 12 -1.03 11.85 -3.41
N SER A 13 -1.73 12.28 -2.36
CA SER A 13 -1.66 11.61 -1.06
C SER A 13 -2.73 10.53 -1.02
N ILE A 14 -2.32 9.30 -0.75
CA ILE A 14 -3.20 8.13 -0.65
C ILE A 14 -3.07 7.50 0.73
N GLY A 15 -4.17 6.91 1.19
CA GLY A 15 -4.24 6.21 2.47
C GLY A 15 -5.69 5.91 2.83
N CYS A 16 -5.90 4.89 3.65
CA CYS A 16 -7.20 4.57 4.20
C CYS A 16 -7.07 4.07 5.64
N ARG A 17 -8.17 4.12 6.38
CA ARG A 17 -8.28 3.52 7.72
C ARG A 17 -9.50 2.63 7.73
N LEU A 18 -9.28 1.36 8.06
CA LEU A 18 -10.32 0.35 8.13
C LEU A 18 -10.48 -0.09 9.59
N ARG A 19 -11.72 -0.37 10.00
CA ARG A 19 -12.05 -0.92 11.32
C ARG A 19 -12.97 -2.10 11.12
N TYR A 20 -12.60 -3.24 11.71
CA TYR A 20 -13.37 -4.48 11.65
C TYR A 20 -13.67 -4.99 13.05
N SER A 21 -14.79 -5.71 13.17
CA SER A 21 -15.16 -6.47 14.36
C SER A 21 -15.53 -7.86 13.90
N PHE A 22 -14.69 -8.83 14.21
CA PHE A 22 -14.93 -10.23 13.85
C PHE A 22 -15.38 -11.00 15.10
N PRO A 23 -16.46 -11.78 15.05
CA PRO A 23 -16.92 -12.58 16.19
C PRO A 23 -16.00 -13.77 16.49
N GLN A 24 -15.11 -14.12 15.56
CA GLN A 24 -14.14 -15.21 15.65
C GLN A 24 -12.88 -14.86 14.84
N PRO A 25 -11.73 -15.56 15.05
CA PRO A 25 -10.53 -15.37 14.24
C PRO A 25 -10.84 -15.51 12.74
N THR A 26 -10.58 -14.44 11.99
CA THR A 26 -10.96 -14.34 10.57
C THR A 26 -9.73 -13.88 9.76
N PRO A 27 -9.14 -14.75 8.92
CA PRO A 27 -8.11 -14.34 7.98
C PRO A 27 -8.65 -13.30 6.99
N LEU A 28 -7.83 -12.31 6.64
CA LEU A 28 -8.19 -11.24 5.71
C LEU A 28 -7.13 -11.14 4.61
N ILE A 29 -7.58 -11.09 3.35
CA ILE A 29 -6.76 -10.68 2.20
C ILE A 29 -7.29 -9.33 1.74
N ALA A 30 -6.40 -8.35 1.56
CA ALA A 30 -6.78 -6.99 1.16
C ALA A 30 -5.73 -6.37 0.23
N LEU A 31 -6.21 -5.66 -0.78
CA LEU A 31 -5.39 -4.89 -1.72
C LEU A 31 -5.22 -3.46 -1.22
N LEU A 32 -4.30 -3.27 -0.27
CA LEU A 32 -4.04 -1.96 0.36
C LEU A 32 -2.71 -1.33 -0.05
N ASN A 33 -1.79 -2.15 -0.58
CA ASN A 33 -0.51 -1.70 -1.09
C ASN A 33 -0.65 -1.11 -2.49
N VAL A 34 0.24 -0.20 -2.83
CA VAL A 34 0.38 0.28 -4.21
C VAL A 34 0.89 -0.86 -5.08
N HIS A 35 0.20 -1.08 -6.20
CA HIS A 35 0.58 -2.11 -7.16
C HIS A 35 2.06 -1.97 -7.55
N TYR A 36 2.78 -3.10 -7.59
CA TYR A 36 4.25 -3.12 -7.73
C TYR A 36 4.77 -2.33 -8.95
N SER A 37 4.00 -2.26 -10.04
CA SER A 37 4.35 -1.47 -11.23
C SER A 37 4.48 0.03 -10.98
N ARG A 38 3.94 0.52 -9.86
CA ARG A 38 3.97 1.92 -9.42
C ARG A 38 4.81 2.13 -8.16
N PHE A 39 5.45 1.09 -7.65
CA PHE A 39 6.29 1.20 -6.45
C PHE A 39 7.41 2.24 -6.61
N GLY A 40 7.97 2.38 -7.83
CA GLY A 40 8.98 3.40 -8.13
C GLY A 40 8.48 4.85 -8.09
N ASP A 41 7.16 5.06 -8.12
CA ASP A 41 6.53 6.38 -8.04
C ASP A 41 6.28 6.81 -6.57
N LEU A 42 6.49 5.91 -5.59
CA LEU A 42 6.24 6.19 -4.18
C LEU A 42 7.30 7.14 -3.59
N GLU A 43 6.85 8.30 -3.10
CA GLU A 43 7.72 9.19 -2.30
C GLU A 43 7.98 8.65 -0.88
N ARG A 44 7.15 7.73 -0.40
CA ARG A 44 7.26 7.07 0.92
C ARG A 44 6.73 5.63 0.84
N ALA A 45 7.35 4.73 1.59
CA ALA A 45 6.87 3.35 1.72
C ALA A 45 5.43 3.28 2.26
N ASP A 46 4.65 2.37 1.71
CA ASP A 46 3.22 2.15 1.96
C ASP A 46 2.98 1.04 3.00
N TYR A 47 3.74 1.07 4.10
CA TYR A 47 3.64 0.05 5.16
C TYR A 47 2.24 0.00 5.79
N LEU A 48 1.69 -1.22 5.86
CA LEU A 48 0.43 -1.48 6.54
C LEU A 48 0.64 -1.48 8.06
N VAL A 49 -0.22 -0.79 8.79
CA VAL A 49 -0.22 -0.73 10.25
C VAL A 49 -1.55 -1.23 10.77
N THR A 50 -1.51 -2.16 11.74
CA THR A 50 -2.68 -2.71 12.41
C THR A 50 -2.65 -2.39 13.89
N SER A 51 -3.84 -2.20 14.46
CA SER A 51 -4.04 -2.02 15.90
C SER A 51 -5.28 -2.81 16.31
N PRO A 52 -5.16 -3.89 17.10
CA PRO A 52 -3.90 -4.44 17.63
C PRO A 52 -2.96 -4.96 16.52
N SER A 53 -1.68 -5.09 16.83
CA SER A 53 -0.71 -5.71 15.90
C SER A 53 -1.06 -7.18 15.69
N VAL A 54 -1.21 -7.56 14.42
CA VAL A 54 -1.49 -8.93 13.98
C VAL A 54 -0.45 -9.37 12.95
N PRO A 55 -0.26 -10.68 12.71
CA PRO A 55 0.58 -11.16 11.62
C PRO A 55 0.10 -10.62 10.28
N ILE A 56 1.04 -10.15 9.46
CA ILE A 56 0.79 -9.61 8.12
C ILE A 56 1.78 -10.29 7.19
N GLU A 57 1.29 -10.79 6.07
CA GLU A 57 2.09 -11.37 5.01
C GLU A 57 1.75 -10.70 3.68
N SER A 58 2.76 -10.46 2.85
CA SER A 58 2.54 -10.01 1.47
C SER A 58 2.06 -11.19 0.64
N TYR A 59 0.86 -11.08 0.09
CA TYR A 59 0.29 -12.07 -0.81
C TYR A 59 0.26 -11.50 -2.23
N ARG A 60 0.70 -12.32 -3.20
CA ARG A 60 0.54 -12.03 -4.62
C ARG A 60 -0.32 -13.13 -5.25
N ASP A 61 -1.39 -12.74 -5.92
CA ASP A 61 -2.29 -13.70 -6.52
C ASP A 61 -1.79 -14.21 -7.89
N GLY A 62 -2.50 -15.20 -8.46
CA GLY A 62 -2.18 -15.77 -9.77
C GLY A 62 -2.42 -14.83 -10.96
N PHE A 63 -3.11 -13.70 -10.76
CA PHE A 63 -3.32 -12.66 -11.76
C PHE A 63 -2.27 -11.54 -11.67
N GLY A 64 -1.43 -11.58 -10.63
CA GLY A 64 -0.33 -10.66 -10.42
C GLY A 64 -0.67 -9.45 -9.56
N ASN A 65 -1.81 -9.47 -8.85
CA ASN A 65 -2.17 -8.46 -7.84
C ASN A 65 -1.39 -8.66 -6.54
#